data_AF-A0A173TJ92-F1
#
_entry.id   AF-A0A173TJ92-F1
#
_cell.length_a   1.000
_cell.length_b   1.000
_cell.length_c   1.000
_cell.angle_alpha   90.00
_cell.angle_beta   90.00
_cell.angle_gamma   90.00
#
_symmetry.space_group_name_H-M   'P 1'
#
loop_
_entity.id
_entity.type
_entity.pdbx_description
1 polymer ?
#
loop_
_entity_poly.entity_id
_entity_poly.type
_entity_poly.pdbx_seq_one_letter_code
_entity_poly.pdbx_strand_id
1 'polypeptide(L)'
;MIKAKKAGIQHLTREKGFILKREGSNQVAVLLPSVMPTGLSSQELTKMELDTRRQVLYYVEAFRRYLKGMEQCELTMIGPSIGFRETRRIKGKSMIKAEDVLNRKKCEDGVARGGWKPEIHKDTDKMATYMDVKEGSWFDIPLGA
;
A
#
# COMPACT_ATOMS: atom_id res chain seq x y z
N MET A 1 0.67 9.67 -14.12
CA MET A 1 -0.44 10.51 -13.61
C MET A 1 -0.24 12.01 -13.87
N ILE A 2 0.97 12.57 -13.83
CA ILE A 2 1.21 14.02 -14.07
C ILE A 2 0.54 14.55 -15.35
N LYS A 3 0.68 13.85 -16.48
CA LYS A 3 0.05 14.23 -17.75
C LYS A 3 -1.48 14.28 -17.66
N ALA A 4 -2.10 13.30 -16.99
CA ALA A 4 -3.54 13.21 -16.79
C ALA A 4 -4.07 14.36 -15.92
N LYS A 5 -3.38 14.70 -14.83
CA LYS A 5 -3.72 15.88 -14.00
C LYS A 5 -3.66 17.17 -14.80
N LYS A 6 -2.60 17.38 -15.58
CA LYS A 6 -2.45 18.56 -16.45
C LYS A 6 -3.55 18.66 -17.51
N ALA A 7 -4.11 17.52 -17.94
CA ALA A 7 -5.23 17.46 -18.85
C ALA A 7 -6.62 17.59 -18.16
N GLY A 8 -6.65 17.90 -16.86
CA GLY A 8 -7.89 18.14 -16.12
C GLY A 8 -8.60 16.91 -15.58
N ILE A 9 -8.00 15.71 -15.65
CA ILE A 9 -8.56 14.52 -15.01
C ILE A 9 -8.50 14.72 -13.48
N GLN A 10 -9.68 14.81 -12.87
CA GLN A 10 -9.85 15.08 -11.44
C GLN A 10 -9.65 13.81 -10.59
N HIS A 11 -9.62 13.96 -9.26
CA HIS A 11 -9.57 12.85 -8.30
C HIS A 11 -8.36 11.89 -8.44
N LEU A 12 -7.27 12.34 -9.07
CA LEU A 12 -5.99 11.62 -9.10
C LEU A 12 -5.15 11.97 -7.87
N THR A 13 -5.42 11.32 -6.75
CA THR A 13 -4.82 11.64 -5.44
C THR A 13 -3.32 11.34 -5.32
N ARG A 14 -2.78 10.45 -6.16
CA ARG A 14 -1.38 10.03 -6.18
C ARG A 14 -0.79 10.12 -7.56
N GLU A 15 0.49 10.46 -7.62
CA GLU A 15 1.21 10.51 -8.89
C GLU A 15 1.99 9.23 -9.19
N LYS A 16 2.40 8.55 -8.13
CA LYS A 16 3.21 7.34 -8.13
C LYS A 16 2.55 6.30 -7.23
N GLY A 17 2.67 5.04 -7.61
CA GLY A 17 2.09 3.90 -6.93
C GLY A 17 2.47 2.61 -7.65
N PHE A 18 2.00 1.48 -7.15
CA PHE A 18 2.29 0.19 -7.74
C PHE A 18 1.24 -0.19 -8.78
N ILE A 19 1.73 -0.72 -9.90
CA ILE A 19 0.94 -1.44 -10.90
C ILE A 19 1.62 -2.81 -11.06
N LEU A 20 1.02 -3.83 -10.47
CA LEU A 20 1.60 -5.17 -10.36
C LEU A 20 0.88 -6.09 -11.33
N LYS A 21 1.57 -6.49 -12.40
CA LYS A 21 1.04 -7.49 -13.34
C LYS A 21 1.10 -8.86 -12.69
N ARG A 22 -0.03 -9.58 -12.70
CA ARG A 22 -0.07 -10.99 -12.29
C ARG A 22 0.59 -11.84 -13.37
N GLU A 23 1.56 -12.64 -12.98
CA GLU A 23 2.31 -13.54 -13.87
C GLU A 23 1.36 -14.47 -14.66
N GLY A 24 1.69 -14.69 -15.93
CA GLY A 24 0.87 -15.52 -16.84
C GLY A 24 -0.51 -14.92 -17.19
N SER A 25 -0.80 -13.66 -16.85
CA SER A 25 -2.10 -13.04 -17.10
C SER A 25 -1.99 -11.60 -17.62
N ASN A 26 -3.10 -11.07 -18.15
CA ASN A 26 -3.25 -9.64 -18.48
C ASN A 26 -3.89 -8.83 -17.34
N GLN A 27 -3.99 -9.40 -16.14
CA GLN A 27 -4.53 -8.71 -14.98
C GLN A 27 -3.44 -7.91 -14.27
N VAL A 28 -3.78 -6.69 -13.86
CA VAL A 28 -2.92 -5.83 -13.04
C VAL A 28 -3.62 -5.47 -11.74
N ALA A 29 -2.89 -5.52 -10.64
CA ALA A 29 -3.32 -4.94 -9.37
C ALA A 29 -2.75 -3.53 -9.24
N VAL A 30 -3.59 -2.56 -8.92
CA VAL A 30 -3.23 -1.14 -8.85
C VAL A 30 -3.39 -0.63 -7.43
N LEU A 31 -2.32 -0.07 -6.87
CA LEU A 31 -2.29 0.54 -5.54
C LEU A 31 -2.05 2.05 -5.68
N LEU A 32 -3.11 2.78 -5.98
CA LEU A 32 -3.09 4.23 -6.22
C LEU A 32 -4.24 4.99 -5.53
N PRO A 33 -5.52 4.57 -5.64
CA PRO A 33 -6.61 5.23 -4.91
C PRO A 33 -6.35 5.20 -3.42
N SER A 34 -6.39 6.37 -2.78
CA SER A 34 -6.14 6.49 -1.34
C SER A 34 -6.76 7.77 -0.80
N VAL A 35 -7.06 7.75 0.50
CA VAL A 35 -7.59 8.87 1.25
C VAL A 35 -7.02 8.82 2.68
N MET A 36 -6.79 9.97 3.29
CA MET A 36 -6.34 10.03 4.67
C MET A 36 -7.57 9.91 5.60
N PRO A 37 -7.62 8.92 6.49
CA PRO A 37 -8.73 8.79 7.41
C PRO A 37 -8.70 9.88 8.48
N THR A 38 -9.83 10.53 8.67
CA THR A 38 -10.12 11.54 9.70
C THR A 38 -10.85 10.94 10.90
N GLY A 39 -11.47 9.78 10.73
CA GLY A 39 -12.21 9.05 11.77
C GLY A 39 -12.65 7.66 11.30
N LEU A 40 -13.31 6.92 12.19
CA LEU A 40 -13.84 5.57 11.93
C LEU A 40 -15.35 5.48 12.16
N SER A 41 -16.06 6.61 12.19
CA SER A 41 -17.54 6.59 12.23
C SER A 41 -18.08 6.05 10.91
N SER A 42 -19.30 5.51 10.93
CA SER A 42 -19.94 4.98 9.72
C SER A 42 -20.04 6.02 8.61
N GLN A 43 -20.27 7.29 8.96
CA GLN A 43 -20.31 8.41 8.01
C GLN A 43 -18.94 8.65 7.36
N GLU A 44 -17.86 8.69 8.14
CA GLU A 44 -16.51 8.89 7.61
C GLU A 44 -16.06 7.72 6.75
N LEU A 45 -16.34 6.48 7.17
CA LEU A 45 -16.09 5.27 6.39
C LEU A 45 -16.82 5.33 5.04
N THR A 46 -18.11 5.66 5.05
CA THR A 46 -18.93 5.78 3.84
C THR A 46 -18.36 6.84 2.89
N LYS A 47 -17.98 8.01 3.42
CA LYS A 47 -17.39 9.10 2.63
C LYS A 47 -16.07 8.69 1.97
N MET A 48 -15.17 8.06 2.73
CA MET A 48 -13.89 7.57 2.21
C MET A 48 -14.10 6.51 1.12
N GLU A 49 -15.07 5.63 1.33
CA GLU A 49 -15.45 4.58 0.40
C GLU A 49 -16.05 5.11 -0.90
N LEU A 50 -16.90 6.13 -0.84
CA LEU A 50 -17.44 6.80 -2.03
C LEU A 50 -16.36 7.57 -2.79
N ASP A 51 -15.48 8.27 -2.06
CA ASP A 51 -14.39 9.04 -2.68
C ASP A 51 -13.39 8.11 -3.38
N THR A 52 -12.90 7.08 -2.69
CA THR A 52 -11.91 6.16 -3.29
C THR A 52 -12.47 5.36 -4.45
N ARG A 53 -13.76 4.97 -4.43
CA ARG A 53 -14.42 4.35 -5.59
C ARG A 53 -14.54 5.30 -6.78
N ARG A 54 -14.79 6.59 -6.52
CA ARG A 54 -14.75 7.62 -7.55
C ARG A 54 -13.34 7.76 -8.13
N GLN A 55 -12.32 7.85 -7.29
CA GLN A 55 -10.92 7.94 -7.73
C GLN A 55 -10.56 6.79 -8.70
N VAL A 56 -11.00 5.55 -8.43
CA VAL A 56 -10.76 4.39 -9.31
C VAL A 56 -11.16 4.67 -10.75
N LEU A 57 -12.35 5.24 -10.97
CA LEU A 57 -12.85 5.52 -12.32
C LEU A 57 -11.95 6.50 -13.07
N TYR A 58 -11.49 7.57 -12.38
CA TYR A 58 -10.57 8.55 -12.95
C TYR A 58 -9.16 7.98 -13.19
N TYR A 59 -8.68 7.07 -12.34
CA TYR A 59 -7.43 6.37 -12.60
C TYR A 59 -7.53 5.46 -13.84
N VAL A 60 -8.63 4.74 -14.01
CA VAL A 60 -8.87 3.91 -15.21
C VAL A 60 -8.92 4.77 -16.47
N GLU A 61 -9.59 5.92 -16.43
CA GLU A 61 -9.56 6.91 -17.52
C GLU A 61 -8.13 7.38 -17.82
N ALA A 62 -7.36 7.72 -16.78
CA ALA A 62 -5.98 8.14 -16.91
C ALA A 62 -5.07 7.06 -17.49
N PHE A 63 -5.29 5.78 -17.12
CA PHE A 63 -4.52 4.66 -17.68
C PHE A 63 -4.81 4.50 -19.17
N ARG A 64 -6.08 4.47 -19.57
CA ARG A 64 -6.49 4.33 -20.97
C ARG A 64 -5.89 5.43 -21.87
N ARG A 65 -5.80 6.66 -21.36
CA ARG A 65 -5.30 7.80 -22.14
C ARG A 65 -3.79 7.98 -22.12
N TYR A 66 -3.13 7.64 -21.00
CA TYR A 66 -1.75 8.09 -20.76
C TYR A 66 -0.76 6.99 -20.36
N LEU A 67 -1.22 5.74 -20.14
CA LEU A 67 -0.35 4.64 -19.76
C LEU A 67 -0.25 3.63 -20.91
N LYS A 68 0.93 3.61 -21.54
CA LYS A 68 1.22 2.74 -22.69
C LYS A 68 0.97 1.27 -22.33
N GLY A 69 0.20 0.56 -23.15
CA GLY A 69 -0.18 -0.84 -22.94
C GLY A 69 -1.43 -1.03 -22.07
N MET A 70 -2.08 0.04 -21.63
CA MET A 70 -3.36 0.02 -20.89
C MET A 70 -4.48 0.77 -21.61
N GLU A 71 -4.33 1.04 -22.91
CA GLU A 71 -5.29 1.81 -23.72
C GLU A 71 -6.68 1.16 -23.74
N GLN A 72 -6.72 -0.17 -23.68
CA GLN A 72 -7.93 -1.00 -23.67
C GLN A 72 -8.16 -1.65 -22.30
N CYS A 73 -7.57 -1.13 -21.21
CA CYS A 73 -7.76 -1.74 -19.90
C CYS A 73 -9.20 -1.60 -19.43
N GLU A 74 -9.67 -2.57 -18.66
CA GLU A 74 -11.00 -2.57 -18.05
C GLU A 74 -10.88 -2.74 -16.54
N LEU A 75 -11.82 -2.15 -15.81
CA LEU A 75 -11.93 -2.35 -14.38
C LEU A 75 -12.58 -3.71 -14.12
N THR A 76 -11.81 -4.67 -13.62
CA THR A 76 -12.31 -6.01 -13.33
C THR A 76 -12.93 -6.12 -11.94
N MET A 77 -12.30 -5.52 -10.94
CA MET A 77 -12.74 -5.58 -9.55
C MET A 77 -12.15 -4.42 -8.75
N ILE A 78 -12.87 -4.00 -7.71
CA ILE A 78 -12.38 -3.20 -6.59
C ILE A 78 -12.60 -3.95 -5.27
N GLY A 79 -11.84 -3.62 -4.23
CA GLY A 79 -12.04 -4.21 -2.91
C GLY A 79 -13.47 -3.97 -2.38
N PRO A 80 -14.04 -4.93 -1.61
CA PRO A 80 -15.40 -4.80 -1.08
C PRO A 80 -15.52 -3.67 -0.04
N SER A 81 -14.42 -3.34 0.65
CA SER A 81 -14.32 -2.26 1.63
C SER A 81 -12.98 -1.54 1.51
N ILE A 82 -12.88 -0.35 2.12
CA ILE A 82 -11.61 0.37 2.19
C ILE A 82 -10.61 -0.33 3.13
N GLY A 83 -9.39 -0.58 2.63
CA GLY A 83 -8.30 -1.12 3.43
C GLY A 83 -7.61 -0.04 4.25
N PHE A 84 -7.31 -0.33 5.51
CA PHE A 84 -6.53 0.56 6.38
C PHE A 84 -5.08 0.09 6.45
N ARG A 85 -4.14 1.01 6.23
CA ARG A 85 -2.78 0.82 6.73
C ARG A 85 -2.76 1.24 8.19
N GLU A 86 -2.04 0.47 9.00
CA GLU A 86 -1.99 0.61 10.45
C GLU A 86 -1.88 2.08 10.90
N THR A 87 -2.90 2.55 11.64
CA THR A 87 -3.02 3.93 12.11
C THR A 87 -2.69 4.08 13.59
N ARG A 88 -2.66 2.97 14.34
CA ARG A 88 -2.36 2.89 15.77
C ARG A 88 -1.60 1.59 16.03
N ARG A 89 -0.63 1.63 16.95
CA ARG A 89 0.15 0.46 17.38
C ARG A 89 -0.10 0.22 18.86
N ILE A 90 -0.31 -1.03 19.23
CA ILE A 90 -0.26 -1.44 20.63
C ILE A 90 1.20 -1.35 21.08
N LYS A 91 1.43 -0.85 22.28
CA LYS A 91 2.77 -0.84 22.88
C LYS A 91 2.97 -2.16 23.63
N GLY A 92 3.79 -3.04 23.06
CA GLY A 92 4.22 -4.28 23.71
C GLY A 92 5.11 -4.02 24.93
N LYS A 93 5.45 -5.09 25.66
CA LYS A 93 6.48 -5.06 26.71
C LYS A 93 7.87 -4.79 26.11
N SER A 94 8.09 -5.30 24.90
CA SER A 94 9.21 -4.95 24.03
C SER A 94 8.67 -4.45 22.69
N MET A 95 9.53 -3.88 21.85
CA MET A 95 9.17 -3.44 20.51
C MET A 95 10.21 -3.99 19.55
N ILE A 96 9.75 -4.53 18.42
CA ILE A 96 10.64 -4.94 17.33
C ILE A 96 11.21 -3.67 16.69
N LYS A 97 12.54 -3.59 16.63
CA LYS A 97 13.26 -2.48 16.02
C LYS A 97 13.73 -2.85 14.61
N ALA A 98 14.04 -1.82 13.82
CA ALA A 98 14.65 -2.02 12.50
C ALA A 98 15.95 -2.85 12.58
N GLU A 99 16.76 -2.65 13.62
CA GLU A 99 17.98 -3.44 13.86
C GLU A 99 17.70 -4.94 14.06
N ASP A 100 16.60 -5.30 14.74
CA ASP A 100 16.25 -6.70 14.96
C ASP A 100 15.88 -7.38 13.63
N VAL A 101 15.22 -6.64 12.73
CA VAL A 101 14.87 -7.11 11.38
C VAL A 101 16.11 -7.25 10.51
N LEU A 102 16.96 -6.22 10.46
CA LEU A 102 18.17 -6.21 9.63
C LEU A 102 19.19 -7.27 10.06
N ASN A 103 19.29 -7.52 11.37
CA ASN A 103 20.19 -8.52 11.93
C ASN A 103 19.57 -9.91 12.05
N ARG A 104 18.29 -10.08 11.66
CA ARG A 104 17.57 -11.37 11.68
C ARG A 104 17.54 -12.00 13.09
N LYS A 105 17.29 -11.16 14.09
CA LYS A 105 17.36 -11.55 15.51
C LYS A 105 16.51 -12.79 15.78
N LYS A 106 17.10 -13.72 16.55
CA LYS A 106 16.43 -14.90 17.08
C LYS A 106 16.23 -14.74 18.58
N CYS A 107 15.15 -15.29 19.11
CA CYS A 107 14.90 -15.28 20.54
C CYS A 107 14.31 -16.60 21.02
N GLU A 108 14.64 -16.99 22.25
CA GLU A 108 14.14 -18.23 22.85
C GLU A 108 12.62 -18.20 23.06
N ASP A 109 12.06 -17.01 23.28
CA ASP A 109 10.62 -16.76 23.47
C ASP A 109 9.90 -16.36 22.16
N GLY A 110 10.47 -16.72 21.00
CA GLY A 110 9.90 -16.44 19.69
C GLY A 110 8.59 -17.20 19.46
N VAL A 111 7.50 -16.47 19.20
CA VAL A 111 6.16 -17.03 18.96
C VAL A 111 5.70 -16.94 17.51
N ALA A 112 6.36 -16.10 16.70
CA ALA A 112 6.07 -15.96 15.27
C ALA A 112 7.32 -15.52 14.50
N ARG A 113 7.24 -15.51 13.17
CA ARG A 113 8.36 -15.17 12.28
C ARG A 113 7.98 -14.04 11.33
N GLY A 114 8.80 -13.01 11.27
CA GLY A 114 8.69 -11.94 10.27
C GLY A 114 9.68 -12.18 9.12
N GLY A 115 9.19 -12.12 7.88
CA GLY A 115 10.01 -12.28 6.68
C GLY A 115 10.07 -11.05 5.78
N TRP A 116 9.44 -9.94 6.19
CA TRP A 116 9.39 -8.71 5.39
C TRP A 116 10.50 -7.74 5.81
N LYS A 117 11.11 -7.10 4.83
CA LYS A 117 12.15 -6.09 5.06
C LYS A 117 11.56 -4.77 5.55
N PRO A 118 12.32 -3.94 6.28
CA PRO A 118 11.82 -2.63 6.71
C PRO A 118 11.42 -1.77 5.51
N GLU A 119 10.17 -1.31 5.53
CA GLU A 119 9.57 -0.45 4.51
C GLU A 119 9.19 0.89 5.13
N ILE A 120 10.00 1.92 4.85
CA ILE A 120 9.88 3.23 5.50
C ILE A 120 9.11 4.18 4.58
N HIS A 121 7.91 4.58 5.01
CA HIS A 121 7.10 5.58 4.34
C HIS A 121 7.28 6.95 5.03
N LYS A 122 8.03 7.86 4.39
CA LYS A 122 8.25 9.23 4.89
C LYS A 122 7.27 10.25 4.34
N ASP A 123 6.66 9.96 3.20
CA ASP A 123 5.83 10.87 2.42
C ASP A 123 4.81 10.04 1.64
N THR A 124 3.57 10.52 1.56
CA THR A 124 2.49 9.83 0.85
C THR A 124 2.72 9.79 -0.66
N ASP A 125 3.41 10.75 -1.26
CA ASP A 125 3.63 10.80 -2.72
C ASP A 125 4.96 10.19 -3.17
N LYS A 126 5.78 9.73 -2.23
CA LYS A 126 7.05 9.06 -2.52
C LYS A 126 6.93 7.57 -2.31
N MET A 127 7.69 6.81 -3.11
CA MET A 127 7.85 5.38 -2.87
C MET A 127 8.56 5.16 -1.54
N ALA A 128 8.27 4.02 -0.90
CA ALA A 128 8.92 3.67 0.35
C ALA A 128 10.42 3.46 0.16
N THR A 129 11.18 3.73 1.22
CA THR A 129 12.57 3.30 1.30
C THR A 129 12.60 1.87 1.83
N TYR A 130 13.13 0.96 1.03
CA TYR A 130 13.33 -0.43 1.44
C TYR A 130 14.76 -0.63 1.91
N MET A 131 14.93 -1.22 3.08
CA MET A 131 16.26 -1.58 3.58
C MET A 131 16.53 -3.04 3.27
N ASP A 132 17.62 -3.36 2.60
CA ASP A 132 17.91 -4.74 2.24
C ASP A 132 18.40 -5.54 3.46
N VAL A 133 17.89 -6.77 3.57
CA VAL A 133 18.33 -7.75 4.56
C VAL A 133 19.30 -8.67 3.84
N LYS A 134 20.52 -8.79 4.38
CA LYS A 134 21.56 -9.63 3.79
C LYS A 134 21.11 -11.08 3.84
N GLU A 135 20.91 -11.69 2.66
CA GLU A 135 20.42 -13.06 2.44
C GLU A 135 18.98 -13.27 2.95
N GLY A 136 18.13 -13.85 2.09
CA GLY A 136 16.73 -14.14 2.43
C GLY A 136 16.64 -15.01 3.68
N SER A 137 16.06 -14.45 4.74
CA SER A 137 15.79 -15.14 5.99
C SER A 137 14.87 -14.27 6.87
N TRP A 138 14.32 -14.88 7.90
CA TRP A 138 13.29 -14.33 8.78
C TRP A 138 13.87 -13.89 10.15
N PHE A 139 13.13 -13.13 10.94
CA PHE A 139 13.43 -12.77 12.34
C PHE A 139 12.33 -13.29 13.27
N ASP A 140 12.64 -13.53 14.54
CA ASP A 140 11.64 -13.92 15.54
C ASP A 140 10.83 -12.71 16.03
N ILE A 141 9.53 -12.95 16.26
CA ILE A 141 8.62 -12.06 16.98
C ILE A 141 8.51 -12.61 18.41
N PRO A 142 9.07 -11.94 19.43
CA PRO A 142 9.00 -12.42 20.80
C PRO A 142 7.58 -12.29 21.37
N LEU A 143 7.24 -13.10 22.38
CA LEU A 143 5.92 -13.10 23.03
C LEU A 143 5.49 -11.71 23.55
N GLY A 144 6.46 -10.87 23.92
CA GLY A 144 6.20 -9.52 24.47
C GLY A 144 6.15 -8.37 23.47
N ALA A 145 6.35 -8.63 22.16
CA ALA A 145 6.35 -7.61 21.11
C ALA A 145 4.96 -7.04 20.79
#